data_AF-A0A081SFI1-F1
#
_entry.id   AF-A0A081SFI1-F1
#
_cell.length_a   1.000
_cell.length_b   1.000
_cell.length_c   1.000
_cell.angle_alpha   90.00
_cell.angle_beta   90.00
_cell.angle_gamma   90.00
#
_symmetry.space_group_name_H-M   'P 1'
#
loop_
_entity.id
_entity.type
_entity.pdbx_description
1 polymer ?
#
loop_
_entity_poly.entity_id
_entity_poly.type
_entity_poly.pdbx_seq_one_letter_code
_entity_poly.pdbx_strand_id
1 'polypeptide(L)'
;MSRTPEHQLSPEQFKRLSRIVNAGKELLSKLLTNDAELTSLINGLNGGYVAPQFGGDVIRDGARVLPTGRNIHAMDPWRVPSELAMQRGERIARQLIELHHAETGQFPETIAQVLWGMDTIKTKGEPVAIALGLMGARPEKDGQGKISAYKLIPLAELGRPRVDVLMTASGIFRDTFAMQIDFLDKLVKDAAAADEPVEQNFIKKHVAEVMRDKNVSFEEATARVFTQREGDYGSYVDDMIENSNWQSDDELGDMFMKRNGYAYGGKKQGKLCSAVLESLMAKVDRISQEIDSVEYGLTDHQHYFAESGAMRQAIAKRGGKQVQVNYIESYTADTSVRSLESTLRLEARTKLLNPKWHEGMLKHGQSGAAEISARFTYLLGWSATTKAVDKWVFDEATKTFVLDKHMRERLQQLNPEALKNIAGRLLEAAGRGLWQADTDTLTQLRDIYADLEDRLEGIQTSS
;
A
#
# COMPACT_ATOMS: atom_id res chain seq x y z
N MET A 1 4.63 -50.84 -27.06
CA MET A 1 4.32 -49.92 -25.95
C MET A 1 3.30 -48.90 -26.44
N SER A 2 2.05 -49.08 -26.01
CA SER A 2 0.91 -48.23 -26.35
C SER A 2 1.18 -46.80 -25.90
N ARG A 3 1.35 -45.87 -26.84
CA ARG A 3 1.30 -44.43 -26.54
C ARG A 3 -0.09 -44.14 -25.97
N THR A 4 -0.13 -43.61 -24.76
CA THR A 4 -1.31 -43.05 -24.12
C THR A 4 -2.05 -42.12 -25.09
N PRO A 5 -3.39 -42.02 -25.04
CA PRO A 5 -4.13 -41.14 -25.94
C PRO A 5 -3.60 -39.71 -25.77
N GLU A 6 -3.09 -39.11 -26.85
CA GLU A 6 -2.81 -37.68 -26.88
C GLU A 6 -4.11 -36.97 -26.49
N HIS A 7 -4.09 -36.24 -25.37
CA HIS A 7 -5.21 -35.40 -24.97
C HIS A 7 -5.43 -34.34 -26.06
N GLN A 8 -6.28 -34.63 -27.04
CA GLN A 8 -6.71 -33.66 -28.03
C GLN A 8 -7.52 -32.59 -27.31
N LEU A 9 -7.05 -31.34 -27.39
CA LEU A 9 -7.77 -30.19 -26.85
C LEU A 9 -9.11 -30.06 -27.57
N SER A 10 -10.17 -29.78 -26.81
CA SER A 10 -11.45 -29.41 -27.42
C SER A 10 -11.29 -28.14 -28.27
N PRO A 11 -12.19 -27.88 -29.24
CA PRO A 11 -12.15 -26.65 -30.04
C PRO A 11 -12.13 -25.38 -29.17
N GLU A 12 -12.81 -25.40 -28.03
CA GLU A 12 -12.85 -24.29 -27.07
C GLU A 12 -11.51 -24.14 -26.32
N GLN A 13 -10.92 -25.24 -25.86
CA GLN A 13 -9.60 -25.25 -25.22
C GLN A 13 -8.53 -24.76 -26.20
N PHE A 14 -8.58 -25.21 -27.46
CA PHE A 14 -7.67 -24.76 -28.52
C PHE A 14 -7.81 -23.26 -28.79
N LYS A 15 -9.04 -22.74 -28.87
CA LYS A 15 -9.31 -21.30 -29.04
C LYS A 15 -8.78 -20.48 -27.86
N ARG A 16 -9.00 -20.95 -26.63
CA ARG A 16 -8.47 -20.29 -25.42
C ARG A 16 -6.94 -20.29 -25.40
N LEU A 17 -6.32 -21.43 -25.66
CA LEU A 17 -4.86 -21.56 -25.70
C LEU A 17 -4.25 -20.68 -26.80
N SER A 18 -4.86 -20.66 -27.99
CA SER A 18 -4.41 -19.81 -29.11
C SER A 18 -4.44 -18.33 -28.75
N ARG A 19 -5.46 -17.86 -28.03
CA ARG A 19 -5.53 -16.47 -27.53
C ARG A 19 -4.40 -16.16 -26.55
N ILE A 20 -4.14 -17.05 -25.59
CA ILE A 20 -3.08 -16.87 -24.58
C ILE A 20 -1.70 -16.85 -25.25
N VAL A 21 -1.44 -17.80 -26.16
CA VAL A 21 -0.17 -17.88 -26.90
C VAL A 21 0.03 -16.63 -27.76
N ASN A 22 -0.99 -16.14 -28.45
CA ASN A 22 -0.89 -14.93 -29.26
C ASN A 22 -0.63 -13.69 -28.40
N ALA A 23 -1.30 -13.56 -27.24
CA ALA A 23 -1.02 -12.48 -26.28
C ALA A 23 0.43 -12.54 -25.75
N GLY A 24 0.93 -13.74 -25.43
CA GLY A 24 2.32 -13.93 -25.00
C GLY A 24 3.33 -13.59 -26.10
N LYS A 25 3.05 -13.95 -27.36
CA LYS A 25 3.87 -13.57 -28.51
C LYS A 25 3.91 -12.07 -28.74
N GLU A 26 2.75 -11.39 -28.63
CA GLU A 26 2.69 -9.94 -28.75
C GLU A 26 3.50 -9.26 -27.65
N LEU A 27 3.34 -9.70 -26.39
CA LEU A 27 4.08 -9.17 -25.25
C LEU A 27 5.59 -9.36 -25.43
N LEU A 28 6.03 -10.58 -25.77
CA LEU A 28 7.44 -10.87 -26.03
C LEU A 28 8.00 -10.00 -27.17
N SER A 29 7.24 -9.88 -28.27
CA SER A 29 7.65 -9.04 -29.40
C SER A 29 7.88 -7.59 -28.96
N LYS A 30 6.94 -7.01 -28.20
CA LYS A 30 7.07 -5.61 -27.74
C LYS A 30 8.19 -5.42 -26.73
N LEU A 31 8.44 -6.40 -25.86
CA LEU A 31 9.57 -6.37 -24.92
C LEU A 31 10.92 -6.43 -25.64
N LEU A 32 11.06 -7.28 -26.66
CA LEU A 32 12.29 -7.41 -27.44
C LEU A 32 12.58 -6.17 -28.30
N THR A 33 11.55 -5.42 -28.69
CA THR A 33 11.68 -4.21 -29.51
C THR A 33 11.51 -2.93 -28.68
N ASN A 34 11.78 -2.98 -27.38
CA ASN A 34 11.57 -1.86 -26.47
C ASN A 34 12.82 -0.96 -26.35
N ASP A 35 13.19 -0.28 -27.45
CA ASP A 35 14.41 0.53 -27.58
C ASP A 35 14.13 2.05 -27.63
N ALA A 36 12.89 2.45 -27.38
CA ALA A 36 12.42 3.82 -27.63
C ALA A 36 12.82 4.84 -26.55
N GLU A 37 13.28 4.43 -25.37
CA GLU A 37 13.49 5.32 -24.22
C GLU A 37 14.50 6.45 -24.50
N LEU A 38 15.72 6.10 -24.91
CA LEU A 38 16.77 7.10 -25.21
C LEU A 38 16.40 7.94 -26.43
N THR A 39 15.80 7.32 -27.45
CA THR A 39 15.36 8.03 -28.67
C THR A 39 14.28 9.07 -28.33
N SER A 40 13.29 8.71 -27.52
CA SER A 40 12.24 9.63 -27.09
C SER A 40 12.76 10.73 -26.18
N LEU A 41 13.73 10.44 -25.31
CA LEU A 41 14.40 11.46 -24.50
C LEU A 41 15.10 12.50 -25.39
N ILE A 42 15.91 12.05 -26.37
CA ILE A 42 16.61 12.93 -27.31
C ILE A 42 15.61 13.75 -28.14
N ASN A 43 14.53 13.13 -28.62
CA ASN A 43 13.47 13.82 -29.34
C ASN A 43 12.81 14.91 -28.49
N GLY A 44 12.49 14.62 -27.22
CA GLY A 44 11.93 15.59 -26.28
C GLY A 44 12.87 16.76 -26.00
N LEU A 45 14.17 16.50 -25.80
CA LEU A 45 15.18 17.54 -25.61
C LEU A 45 15.35 18.44 -26.84
N ASN A 46 15.11 17.92 -28.04
CA ASN A 46 15.08 18.69 -29.29
C ASN A 46 13.77 19.47 -29.51
N GLY A 47 12.86 19.52 -28.53
CA GLY A 47 11.55 20.16 -28.66
C GLY A 47 10.55 19.36 -29.53
N GLY A 48 10.85 18.09 -29.79
CA GLY A 48 9.99 17.19 -30.56
C GLY A 48 8.82 16.65 -29.74
N TYR A 49 7.77 16.21 -30.45
CA TYR A 49 6.60 15.60 -29.82
C TYR A 49 6.89 14.17 -29.35
N VAL A 50 6.75 13.92 -28.03
CA VAL A 50 6.83 12.58 -27.45
C VAL A 50 5.43 11.98 -27.37
N ALA A 51 5.21 10.88 -28.09
CA ALA A 51 3.90 10.26 -28.20
C ALA A 51 3.35 9.80 -26.83
N PRO A 52 2.06 10.03 -26.54
CA PRO A 52 1.44 9.65 -25.28
C PRO A 52 1.18 8.14 -25.21
N GLN A 53 1.09 7.62 -23.98
CA GLN A 53 0.71 6.24 -23.72
C GLN A 53 0.05 6.13 -22.35
N PHE A 54 -0.83 5.14 -22.15
CA PHE A 54 -1.34 4.85 -20.81
C PHE A 54 -0.24 4.20 -19.94
N GLY A 55 0.05 4.78 -18.77
CA GLY A 55 0.95 4.18 -17.79
C GLY A 55 0.23 3.12 -16.96
N GLY A 56 0.83 1.95 -16.76
CA GLY A 56 0.18 0.85 -16.05
C GLY A 56 1.13 -0.26 -15.64
N ASP A 57 0.58 -1.43 -15.37
CA ASP A 57 1.32 -2.61 -14.90
C ASP A 57 1.36 -3.65 -16.03
N VAL A 58 2.55 -4.15 -16.38
CA VAL A 58 2.71 -5.07 -17.51
C VAL A 58 2.03 -6.43 -17.28
N ILE A 59 1.88 -6.86 -16.03
CA ILE A 59 1.19 -8.09 -15.65
C ILE A 59 -0.33 -7.92 -15.78
N ARG A 60 -0.86 -6.76 -15.37
CA ARG A 60 -2.30 -6.45 -15.44
C ARG A 60 -2.76 -6.02 -16.83
N ASP A 61 -2.08 -5.04 -17.42
CA ASP A 61 -2.49 -4.37 -18.65
C ASP A 61 -1.88 -5.00 -19.92
N GLY A 62 -0.86 -5.85 -19.77
CA GLY A 62 -0.23 -6.63 -20.82
C GLY A 62 0.56 -5.78 -21.82
N ALA A 63 0.55 -6.20 -23.08
CA ALA A 63 1.26 -5.53 -24.17
C ALA A 63 0.79 -4.08 -24.45
N ARG A 64 -0.30 -3.62 -23.81
CA ARG A 64 -0.89 -2.29 -24.05
C ARG A 64 -0.09 -1.15 -23.42
N VAL A 65 0.66 -1.42 -22.34
CA VAL A 65 1.53 -0.41 -21.69
C VAL A 65 2.91 -0.30 -22.36
N LEU A 66 3.16 -1.10 -23.39
CA LEU A 66 4.39 -1.10 -24.17
C LEU A 66 4.18 -0.48 -25.56
N PRO A 67 5.22 0.07 -26.19
CA PRO A 67 6.59 0.23 -25.67
C PRO A 67 6.70 1.33 -24.61
N THR A 68 7.78 1.31 -23.83
CA THR A 68 8.20 2.42 -22.96
C THR A 68 8.80 3.57 -23.81
N GLY A 69 9.36 4.61 -23.18
CA GLY A 69 9.82 5.80 -23.90
C GLY A 69 8.65 6.61 -24.48
N ARG A 70 7.55 6.73 -23.73
CA ARG A 70 6.34 7.47 -24.09
C ARG A 70 5.99 8.46 -23.01
N ASN A 71 5.22 9.49 -23.36
CA ASN A 71 4.70 10.46 -22.40
C ASN A 71 3.49 9.84 -21.68
N ILE A 72 3.73 9.19 -20.54
CA ILE A 72 2.69 8.41 -19.88
C ILE A 72 1.59 9.29 -19.27
N HIS A 73 0.36 8.83 -19.34
CA HIS A 73 -0.78 9.44 -18.66
C HIS A 73 -1.56 8.42 -17.84
N ALA A 74 -2.31 8.92 -16.86
CA ALA A 74 -3.23 8.14 -16.04
C ALA A 74 -4.52 7.83 -16.82
N MET A 75 -5.68 7.85 -16.15
CA MET A 75 -6.97 7.49 -16.73
C MET A 75 -8.00 8.62 -16.64
N ASP A 76 -9.11 8.46 -17.37
CA ASP A 76 -10.30 9.31 -17.24
C ASP A 76 -10.96 9.09 -15.86
N PRO A 77 -10.98 10.10 -14.96
CA PRO A 77 -11.56 9.95 -13.63
C PRO A 77 -13.08 9.71 -13.68
N TRP A 78 -13.79 10.07 -14.76
CA TRP A 78 -15.23 9.81 -14.89
C TRP A 78 -15.58 8.33 -15.04
N ARG A 79 -14.58 7.44 -15.09
CA ARG A 79 -14.74 5.99 -15.28
C ARG A 79 -14.28 5.17 -14.07
N VAL A 80 -14.11 5.82 -12.92
CA VAL A 80 -13.65 5.19 -11.67
C VAL A 80 -14.84 4.99 -10.72
N PRO A 81 -15.11 3.75 -10.24
CA PRO A 81 -14.45 2.50 -10.62
C PRO A 81 -14.95 1.93 -11.95
N SER A 82 -14.10 1.18 -12.65
CA SER A 82 -14.54 0.37 -13.80
C SER A 82 -15.45 -0.78 -13.35
N GLU A 83 -16.17 -1.42 -14.28
CA GLU A 83 -17.05 -2.56 -13.95
C GLU A 83 -16.29 -3.73 -13.33
N LEU A 84 -15.10 -4.05 -13.85
CA LEU A 84 -14.27 -5.12 -13.29
C LEU A 84 -13.73 -4.74 -11.90
N ALA A 85 -13.31 -3.49 -11.73
CA ALA A 85 -12.87 -2.98 -10.44
C ALA A 85 -14.00 -3.04 -9.41
N MET A 86 -15.24 -2.71 -9.80
CA MET A 86 -16.42 -2.83 -8.94
C MET A 86 -16.64 -4.27 -8.47
N GLN A 87 -16.65 -5.23 -9.41
CA GLN A 87 -16.83 -6.66 -9.07
C GLN A 87 -15.74 -7.19 -8.13
N ARG A 88 -14.49 -6.76 -8.34
CA ARG A 88 -13.35 -7.15 -7.49
C ARG A 88 -13.43 -6.49 -6.12
N GLY A 89 -13.72 -5.19 -6.07
CA GLY A 89 -13.89 -4.43 -4.83
C GLY A 89 -15.02 -4.96 -3.96
N GLU A 90 -16.17 -5.34 -4.53
CA GLU A 90 -17.26 -6.00 -3.79
C GLU A 90 -16.84 -7.34 -3.18
N ARG A 91 -16.08 -8.13 -3.94
CA ARG A 91 -15.55 -9.42 -3.46
C ARG A 91 -14.58 -9.21 -2.31
N ILE A 92 -13.67 -8.25 -2.43
CA ILE A 92 -12.68 -7.92 -1.41
C ILE A 92 -13.37 -7.37 -0.15
N ALA A 93 -14.33 -6.45 -0.30
CA ALA A 93 -15.13 -5.93 0.82
C ALA A 93 -15.86 -7.06 1.56
N ARG A 94 -16.43 -8.02 0.83
CA ARG A 94 -17.05 -9.21 1.42
C ARG A 94 -16.03 -10.05 2.19
N GLN A 95 -14.87 -10.33 1.61
CA GLN A 95 -13.80 -11.09 2.27
C GLN A 95 -13.31 -10.41 3.56
N LEU A 96 -13.16 -9.08 3.59
CA LEU A 96 -12.78 -8.32 4.78
C LEU A 96 -13.83 -8.44 5.89
N ILE A 97 -15.12 -8.35 5.53
CA ILE A 97 -16.24 -8.50 6.46
C ILE A 97 -16.30 -9.94 7.00
N GLU A 98 -16.24 -10.94 6.12
CA GLU A 98 -16.26 -12.36 6.48
C GLU A 98 -15.09 -12.73 7.39
N LEU A 99 -13.89 -12.23 7.10
CA LEU A 99 -12.71 -12.46 7.93
C LEU A 99 -12.91 -11.89 9.34
N HIS A 100 -13.40 -10.65 9.45
CA HIS A 100 -13.69 -10.06 10.75
C HIS A 100 -14.78 -10.84 11.49
N HIS A 101 -15.86 -11.20 10.81
CA HIS A 101 -16.95 -11.96 11.42
C HIS A 101 -16.51 -13.34 11.90
N ALA A 102 -15.64 -14.02 11.15
CA ALA A 102 -15.08 -15.31 11.56
C ALA A 102 -14.19 -15.19 12.82
N GLU A 103 -13.49 -14.07 12.99
CA GLU A 103 -12.61 -13.81 14.13
C GLU A 103 -13.36 -13.34 15.38
N THR A 104 -14.41 -12.52 15.24
CA THR A 104 -15.08 -11.83 16.36
C THR A 104 -16.52 -12.24 16.62
N GLY A 105 -17.17 -12.90 15.65
CA GLY A 105 -18.61 -13.21 15.68
C GLY A 105 -19.52 -12.00 15.43
N GLN A 106 -18.96 -10.82 15.11
CA GLN A 106 -19.71 -9.58 14.86
C GLN A 106 -19.35 -9.00 13.49
N PHE A 107 -20.17 -8.10 12.95
CA PHE A 107 -19.78 -7.32 11.77
C PHE A 107 -18.79 -6.23 12.21
N PRO A 108 -17.77 -5.90 11.40
CA PRO A 108 -16.93 -4.74 11.69
C PRO A 108 -17.79 -3.48 11.57
N GLU A 109 -17.71 -2.59 12.56
CA GLU A 109 -18.46 -1.34 12.52
C GLU A 109 -17.75 -0.32 11.64
N THR A 110 -16.41 -0.25 11.73
CA THR A 110 -15.59 0.62 10.88
C THR A 110 -14.39 -0.12 10.30
N ILE A 111 -14.17 0.00 8.99
CA ILE A 111 -12.93 -0.40 8.33
C ILE A 111 -12.22 0.85 7.80
N ALA A 112 -10.93 0.98 8.08
CA ALA A 112 -10.11 2.02 7.47
C ALA A 112 -9.60 1.53 6.12
N GLN A 113 -9.89 2.25 5.03
CA GLN A 113 -9.47 1.92 3.67
C GLN A 113 -8.51 2.98 3.15
N VAL A 114 -7.32 2.57 2.73
CA VAL A 114 -6.35 3.46 2.08
C VAL A 114 -6.79 3.71 0.63
N LEU A 115 -6.77 4.97 0.19
CA LEU A 115 -7.04 5.40 -1.19
C LEU A 115 -5.75 5.99 -1.77
N TRP A 116 -4.91 5.16 -2.36
CA TRP A 116 -3.71 5.62 -3.04
C TRP A 116 -4.02 5.97 -4.50
N GLY A 117 -3.23 6.84 -5.12
CA GLY A 117 -3.47 7.26 -6.51
C GLY A 117 -3.04 6.19 -7.50
N MET A 118 -1.86 5.58 -7.28
CA MET A 118 -1.22 4.67 -8.24
C MET A 118 -1.96 3.35 -8.39
N ASP A 119 -2.33 2.72 -7.27
CA ASP A 119 -3.18 1.52 -7.24
C ASP A 119 -4.55 1.81 -7.88
N THR A 120 -5.18 2.96 -7.61
CA THR A 120 -6.44 3.37 -8.24
C THR A 120 -6.30 3.45 -9.76
N ILE A 121 -5.20 4.02 -10.28
CA ILE A 121 -4.94 4.11 -11.73
C ILE A 121 -4.70 2.73 -12.36
N LYS A 122 -3.88 1.89 -11.72
CA LYS A 122 -3.54 0.54 -12.22
C LYS A 122 -4.73 -0.41 -12.19
N THR A 123 -5.51 -0.35 -11.11
CA THR A 123 -6.68 -1.22 -10.88
C THR A 123 -7.96 -0.71 -11.53
N LYS A 124 -7.95 0.53 -12.06
CA LYS A 124 -9.14 1.24 -12.54
C LYS A 124 -10.18 1.47 -11.44
N GLY A 125 -9.74 1.69 -10.20
CA GLY A 125 -10.59 2.10 -9.09
C GLY A 125 -10.94 1.04 -8.05
N GLU A 126 -10.14 -0.02 -7.87
CA GLU A 126 -10.42 -1.02 -6.84
C GLU A 126 -10.52 -0.43 -5.42
N PRO A 127 -9.65 0.51 -4.97
CA PRO A 127 -9.77 1.09 -3.62
C PRO A 127 -11.10 1.79 -3.37
N VAL A 128 -11.57 2.53 -4.38
CA VAL A 128 -12.90 3.18 -4.36
C VAL A 128 -14.00 2.11 -4.36
N ALA A 129 -13.88 1.07 -5.19
CA ALA A 129 -14.85 -0.01 -5.25
C ALA A 129 -14.94 -0.81 -3.93
N ILE A 130 -13.83 -1.01 -3.20
CA ILE A 130 -13.85 -1.62 -1.87
C ILE A 130 -14.65 -0.73 -0.91
N ALA A 131 -14.38 0.57 -0.88
CA ALA A 131 -15.12 1.51 -0.04
C ALA A 131 -16.64 1.49 -0.35
N LEU A 132 -17.01 1.50 -1.64
CA LEU A 132 -18.41 1.36 -2.06
C LEU A 132 -19.00 0.01 -1.64
N GLY A 133 -18.23 -1.07 -1.82
CA GLY A 133 -18.58 -2.41 -1.37
C GLY A 133 -18.90 -2.43 0.12
N LEU A 134 -18.02 -1.91 0.98
CA LEU A 134 -18.20 -1.85 2.43
C LEU A 134 -19.46 -1.05 2.84
N MET A 135 -19.65 0.14 2.28
CA MET A 135 -20.81 1.00 2.56
C MET A 135 -22.14 0.46 1.97
N GLY A 136 -22.06 -0.49 1.04
CA GLY A 136 -23.21 -1.03 0.33
C GLY A 136 -23.76 -0.05 -0.70
N ALA A 137 -22.91 0.33 -1.66
CA ALA A 137 -23.21 1.30 -2.70
C ALA A 137 -22.74 0.81 -4.08
N ARG A 138 -23.28 1.43 -5.13
CA ARG A 138 -22.93 1.16 -6.53
C ARG A 138 -22.75 2.45 -7.33
N PRO A 139 -21.93 2.47 -8.39
CA PRO A 139 -21.84 3.59 -9.30
C PRO A 139 -23.12 3.76 -10.13
N GLU A 140 -23.54 5.00 -10.27
CA GLU A 140 -24.59 5.43 -11.19
C GLU A 140 -23.94 6.06 -12.42
N LYS A 141 -24.35 5.61 -13.61
CA LYS A 141 -23.82 6.11 -14.89
C LYS A 141 -24.82 7.05 -15.56
N ASP A 142 -24.31 8.10 -16.18
CA ASP A 142 -25.08 8.96 -17.08
C ASP A 142 -25.33 8.29 -18.44
N GLY A 143 -26.04 9.00 -19.33
CA GLY A 143 -26.33 8.50 -20.69
C GLY A 143 -25.10 8.29 -21.58
N GLN A 144 -23.93 8.79 -21.20
CA GLN A 144 -22.64 8.59 -21.90
C GLN A 144 -21.81 7.47 -21.25
N GLY A 145 -22.31 6.84 -20.19
CA GLY A 145 -21.61 5.80 -19.44
C GLY A 145 -20.56 6.33 -18.46
N LYS A 146 -20.53 7.65 -18.20
CA LYS A 146 -19.68 8.26 -17.18
C LYS A 146 -20.34 8.13 -15.82
N ILE A 147 -19.54 7.92 -14.79
CA ILE A 147 -20.02 7.85 -13.41
C ILE A 147 -20.37 9.26 -12.96
N SER A 148 -21.63 9.47 -12.61
CA SER A 148 -22.16 10.77 -12.18
C SER A 148 -22.43 10.85 -10.68
N ALA A 149 -22.56 9.71 -10.01
CA ALA A 149 -22.77 9.60 -8.57
C ALA A 149 -22.51 8.18 -8.06
N TYR A 150 -22.42 8.04 -6.74
CA TYR A 150 -22.57 6.76 -6.06
C TYR A 150 -23.92 6.71 -5.34
N LYS A 151 -24.59 5.55 -5.38
CA LYS A 151 -25.93 5.34 -4.81
C LYS A 151 -25.94 4.17 -3.86
N LEU A 152 -26.67 4.33 -2.75
CA LEU A 152 -26.88 3.25 -1.79
C LEU A 152 -27.69 2.11 -2.42
N ILE A 153 -27.23 0.89 -2.14
CA ILE A 153 -27.99 -0.34 -2.34
C ILE A 153 -28.96 -0.47 -1.17
N PRO A 154 -30.27 -0.73 -1.38
CA PRO A 154 -31.22 -0.94 -0.28
C PRO A 154 -30.78 -2.06 0.66
N LEU A 155 -31.00 -1.92 1.97
CA LEU A 155 -30.56 -2.93 2.96
C LEU A 155 -31.10 -4.34 2.67
N ALA A 156 -32.33 -4.45 2.15
CA ALA A 156 -32.92 -5.73 1.77
C ALA A 156 -32.15 -6.43 0.63
N GLU A 157 -31.55 -5.66 -0.29
CA GLU A 157 -30.68 -6.17 -1.35
C GLU A 157 -29.26 -6.41 -0.82
N LEU A 158 -28.77 -5.55 0.09
CA LEU A 158 -27.43 -5.63 0.68
C LEU A 158 -27.25 -6.86 1.60
N GLY A 159 -28.30 -7.24 2.34
CA GLY A 159 -28.33 -8.45 3.18
C GLY A 159 -27.46 -8.39 4.45
N ARG A 160 -26.96 -7.20 4.82
CA ARG A 160 -26.11 -6.97 6.00
C ARG A 160 -26.11 -5.49 6.41
N PRO A 161 -25.56 -5.13 7.59
CA PRO A 161 -25.31 -3.74 7.94
C PRO A 161 -24.36 -3.02 6.96
N ARG A 162 -24.53 -1.70 6.83
CA ARG A 162 -23.53 -0.82 6.20
C ARG A 162 -22.35 -0.65 7.14
N VAL A 163 -21.15 -0.96 6.65
CA VAL A 163 -19.89 -0.73 7.37
C VAL A 163 -19.48 0.73 7.17
N ASP A 164 -19.11 1.41 8.26
CA ASP A 164 -18.52 2.74 8.19
C ASP A 164 -17.09 2.65 7.66
N VAL A 165 -16.66 3.65 6.89
CA VAL A 165 -15.36 3.60 6.21
C VAL A 165 -14.56 4.85 6.52
N LEU A 166 -13.46 4.70 7.25
CA LEU A 166 -12.45 5.75 7.35
C LEU A 166 -11.54 5.66 6.13
N MET A 167 -11.66 6.61 5.20
CA MET A 167 -10.87 6.64 3.98
C MET A 167 -9.64 7.55 4.18
N THR A 168 -8.43 6.99 4.15
CA THR A 168 -7.21 7.81 4.13
C THR A 168 -6.67 7.90 2.71
N ALA A 169 -6.78 9.09 2.12
CA ALA A 169 -6.32 9.34 0.77
C ALA A 169 -4.86 9.81 0.77
N SER A 170 -4.09 9.35 -0.20
CA SER A 170 -2.80 9.99 -0.51
C SER A 170 -3.02 11.40 -1.12
N GLY A 171 -2.07 12.31 -0.96
CA GLY A 171 -2.11 13.61 -1.65
C GLY A 171 -2.22 13.49 -3.18
N ILE A 172 -1.63 12.44 -3.78
CA ILE A 172 -1.78 12.16 -5.22
C ILE A 172 -3.23 11.80 -5.56
N PHE A 173 -3.91 11.01 -4.70
CA PHE A 173 -5.32 10.69 -4.89
C PHE A 173 -6.20 11.94 -4.76
N ARG A 174 -5.92 12.80 -3.78
CA ARG A 174 -6.59 14.11 -3.64
C ARG A 174 -6.50 14.94 -4.91
N ASP A 175 -5.31 15.05 -5.47
CA ASP A 175 -5.06 15.91 -6.63
C ASP A 175 -5.62 15.32 -7.94
N THR A 176 -5.66 13.99 -8.05
CA THR A 176 -6.06 13.30 -9.29
C THR A 176 -7.55 12.94 -9.33
N PHE A 177 -8.15 12.66 -8.17
CA PHE A 177 -9.49 12.07 -8.03
C PHE A 177 -10.43 12.91 -7.15
N ALA A 178 -10.31 14.23 -7.20
CA ALA A 178 -11.17 15.16 -6.43
C ALA A 178 -12.67 14.90 -6.62
N MET A 179 -13.08 14.54 -7.84
CA MET A 179 -14.47 14.15 -8.14
C MET A 179 -14.91 12.90 -7.36
N GLN A 180 -14.07 11.86 -7.29
CA GLN A 180 -14.37 10.65 -6.52
C GLN A 180 -14.53 10.98 -5.05
N ILE A 181 -13.70 11.91 -4.52
CA ILE A 181 -13.81 12.37 -3.14
C ILE A 181 -15.17 13.05 -2.89
N ASP A 182 -15.63 13.90 -3.80
CA ASP A 182 -16.95 14.54 -3.70
C ASP A 182 -18.10 13.52 -3.76
N PHE A 183 -18.00 12.51 -4.63
CA PHE A 183 -18.99 11.44 -4.71
C PHE A 183 -19.02 10.57 -3.45
N LEU A 184 -17.85 10.25 -2.88
CA LEU A 184 -17.74 9.50 -1.63
C LEU A 184 -18.30 10.30 -0.45
N ASP A 185 -17.98 11.59 -0.35
CA ASP A 185 -18.53 12.47 0.69
C ASP A 185 -20.06 12.58 0.60
N LYS A 186 -20.58 12.76 -0.62
CA LYS A 186 -22.03 12.74 -0.85
C LYS A 186 -22.65 11.40 -0.43
N LEU A 187 -22.02 10.28 -0.77
CA LEU A 187 -22.52 8.95 -0.41
C LEU A 187 -22.59 8.78 1.11
N VAL A 188 -21.56 9.22 1.84
CA VAL A 188 -21.54 9.16 3.31
C VAL A 188 -22.67 10.00 3.91
N LYS A 189 -22.93 11.19 3.37
CA LYS A 189 -24.07 12.04 3.78
C LYS A 189 -25.41 11.36 3.51
N ASP A 190 -25.56 10.78 2.33
CA ASP A 190 -26.78 10.04 1.95
C ASP A 190 -26.97 8.83 2.89
N ALA A 191 -25.91 8.10 3.26
CA ALA A 191 -25.96 6.98 4.20
C ALA A 191 -26.30 7.43 5.62
N ALA A 192 -25.72 8.53 6.10
CA ALA A 192 -25.99 9.06 7.43
C ALA A 192 -27.43 9.59 7.57
N ALA A 193 -28.01 10.11 6.47
CA ALA A 193 -29.38 10.63 6.43
C ALA A 193 -30.44 9.55 6.12
N ALA A 194 -30.04 8.34 5.71
CA ALA A 194 -30.95 7.27 5.34
C ALA A 194 -31.89 6.89 6.50
N ASP A 195 -33.15 6.58 6.18
CA ASP A 195 -34.13 6.08 7.15
C ASP A 195 -33.90 4.58 7.45
N GLU A 196 -32.77 4.31 8.10
CA GLU A 196 -32.32 2.98 8.47
C GLU A 196 -32.03 2.92 9.98
N PRO A 197 -32.22 1.76 10.63
CA PRO A 197 -31.84 1.57 12.02
C PRO A 197 -30.32 1.59 12.17
N VAL A 198 -29.82 2.18 13.27
CA VAL A 198 -28.38 2.34 13.54
C VAL A 198 -27.62 1.00 13.60
N GLU A 199 -28.28 -0.08 14.02
CA GLU A 199 -27.71 -1.44 14.06
C GLU A 199 -27.54 -2.07 12.67
N GLN A 200 -28.09 -1.45 11.62
CA GLN A 200 -27.89 -1.86 10.23
C GLN A 200 -27.15 -0.79 9.42
N ASN A 201 -26.75 0.31 10.04
CA ASN A 201 -26.06 1.42 9.39
C ASN A 201 -25.10 2.09 10.37
N PHE A 202 -23.87 1.57 10.39
CA PHE A 202 -22.82 2.05 11.28
C PHE A 202 -22.35 3.47 10.91
N ILE A 203 -22.49 3.88 9.65
CA ILE A 203 -22.21 5.27 9.22
C ILE A 203 -23.16 6.23 9.97
N LYS A 204 -24.48 5.95 9.93
CA LYS A 204 -25.49 6.75 10.64
C LYS A 204 -25.26 6.73 12.15
N LYS A 205 -24.98 5.55 12.72
CA LYS A 205 -24.65 5.37 14.14
C LYS A 205 -23.51 6.31 14.55
N HIS A 206 -22.36 6.23 13.86
CA HIS A 206 -21.17 6.99 14.24
C HIS A 206 -21.29 8.49 13.96
N VAL A 207 -21.99 8.89 12.89
CA VAL A 207 -22.28 10.31 12.62
C VAL A 207 -23.13 10.91 13.75
N ALA A 208 -24.18 10.22 14.18
CA ALA A 208 -25.01 10.68 15.29
C ALA A 208 -24.23 10.79 16.61
N GLU A 209 -23.39 9.79 16.91
CA GLU A 209 -22.53 9.78 18.10
C GLU A 209 -21.53 10.94 18.09
N VAL A 210 -20.79 11.17 16.99
CA VAL A 210 -19.78 12.23 16.96
C VAL A 210 -20.41 13.63 17.00
N MET A 211 -21.59 13.82 16.39
CA MET A 211 -22.35 15.08 16.53
C MET A 211 -22.71 15.35 17.98
N ARG A 212 -23.22 14.32 18.68
CA ARG A 212 -23.61 14.43 20.10
C ARG A 212 -22.39 14.66 21.00
N ASP A 213 -21.33 13.88 20.81
CA ASP A 213 -20.21 13.81 21.75
C ASP A 213 -19.18 14.93 21.53
N LYS A 214 -19.04 15.42 20.29
CA LYS A 214 -18.06 16.46 19.92
C LYS A 214 -18.70 17.80 19.55
N ASN A 215 -20.03 17.90 19.54
CA ASN A 215 -20.78 19.10 19.19
C ASN A 215 -20.36 19.69 17.82
N VAL A 216 -20.15 18.82 16.83
CA VAL A 216 -19.79 19.19 15.46
C VAL A 216 -21.02 19.24 14.56
N SER A 217 -20.93 20.03 13.48
CA SER A 217 -22.01 20.10 12.49
C SER A 217 -22.19 18.77 11.75
N PHE A 218 -23.35 18.53 11.13
CA PHE A 218 -23.58 17.35 10.28
C PHE A 218 -22.58 17.30 9.10
N GLU A 219 -22.20 18.45 8.56
CA GLU A 219 -21.19 18.55 7.50
C GLU A 219 -19.83 18.03 7.97
N GLU A 220 -19.40 18.39 9.19
CA GLU A 220 -18.14 17.89 9.75
C GLU A 220 -18.24 16.43 10.19
N ALA A 221 -19.35 16.03 10.82
CA ALA A 221 -19.55 14.68 11.33
C ALA A 221 -19.51 13.60 10.23
N THR A 222 -19.88 13.97 9.01
CA THR A 222 -19.81 13.10 7.82
C THR A 222 -18.42 13.05 7.17
N ALA A 223 -17.39 13.70 7.75
CA ALA A 223 -16.03 13.56 7.27
C ALA A 223 -15.55 12.11 7.38
N ARG A 224 -15.20 11.52 6.23
CA ARG A 224 -14.63 10.18 6.12
C ARG A 224 -13.43 10.12 5.19
N VAL A 225 -13.26 11.07 4.28
CA VAL A 225 -12.06 11.16 3.42
C VAL A 225 -11.07 12.14 4.05
N PHE A 226 -9.96 11.61 4.55
CA PHE A 226 -8.92 12.34 5.24
C PHE A 226 -7.59 12.23 4.47
N THR A 227 -6.84 13.32 4.40
CA THR A 227 -5.53 13.37 3.75
C THR A 227 -4.75 14.59 4.24
N GLN A 228 -3.62 14.88 3.60
CA GLN A 228 -2.81 16.05 3.88
C GLN A 228 -3.48 17.36 3.44
N ARG A 229 -3.06 18.47 4.05
CA ARG A 229 -3.39 19.84 3.61
C ARG A 229 -3.02 20.03 2.14
N GLU A 230 -3.74 20.90 1.44
CA GLU A 230 -3.44 21.23 0.06
C GLU A 230 -1.97 21.61 -0.14
N GLY A 231 -1.34 21.04 -1.17
CA GLY A 231 0.09 21.20 -1.46
C GLY A 231 1.05 20.37 -0.61
N ASP A 232 0.56 19.74 0.46
CA ASP A 232 1.33 18.80 1.27
C ASP A 232 1.12 17.35 0.80
N TYR A 233 2.15 16.53 0.95
CA TYR A 233 2.19 15.09 0.65
C TYR A 233 2.88 14.34 1.79
N GLY A 234 2.59 13.03 1.87
CA GLY A 234 3.23 12.11 2.82
C GLY A 234 2.82 12.32 4.28
N SER A 235 2.99 11.26 5.08
CA SER A 235 2.75 11.30 6.52
C SER A 235 3.97 11.78 7.31
N TYR A 236 5.15 11.94 6.69
CA TYR A 236 6.42 12.34 7.31
C TYR A 236 6.95 11.31 8.34
N VAL A 237 6.26 10.18 8.49
CA VAL A 237 6.67 9.08 9.35
C VAL A 237 7.86 8.34 8.74
N ASP A 238 7.87 8.20 7.42
CA ASP A 238 9.02 7.73 6.65
C ASP A 238 10.26 8.59 6.91
N ASP A 239 10.15 9.92 6.82
CA ASP A 239 11.25 10.83 7.12
C ASP A 239 11.74 10.70 8.56
N MET A 240 10.83 10.52 9.53
CA MET A 240 11.19 10.28 10.93
C MET A 240 11.96 8.96 11.11
N ILE A 241 11.56 7.90 10.42
CA ILE A 241 12.26 6.60 10.45
C ILE A 241 13.64 6.72 9.79
N GLU A 242 13.72 7.31 8.59
CA GLU A 242 14.96 7.47 7.84
C GLU A 242 16.00 8.28 8.63
N ASN A 243 15.57 9.33 9.31
CA ASN A 243 16.47 10.17 10.12
C ASN A 243 16.60 9.72 11.58
N SER A 244 15.99 8.57 11.96
CA SER A 244 15.94 8.08 13.35
C SER A 244 15.41 9.12 14.36
N ASN A 245 14.63 10.10 13.90
CA ASN A 245 14.21 11.26 14.67
C ASN A 245 12.85 11.03 15.36
N TRP A 246 12.86 10.07 16.28
CA TRP A 246 11.70 9.70 17.09
C TRP A 246 12.15 8.99 18.37
N GLN A 247 11.40 9.14 19.46
CA GLN A 247 11.72 8.52 20.76
C GLN A 247 10.73 7.42 21.14
N SER A 248 9.46 7.54 20.75
CA SER A 248 8.42 6.54 21.00
C SER A 248 7.58 6.25 19.75
N ASP A 249 6.96 5.08 19.71
CA ASP A 249 6.02 4.71 18.64
C ASP A 249 4.76 5.60 18.62
N ASP A 250 4.39 6.16 19.78
CA ASP A 250 3.33 7.17 19.90
C ASP A 250 3.59 8.43 19.06
N GLU A 251 4.85 8.88 18.94
CA GLU A 251 5.19 10.05 18.13
C GLU A 251 4.91 9.81 16.63
N LEU A 252 5.09 8.58 16.15
CA LEU A 252 4.82 8.20 14.76
C LEU A 252 3.31 8.26 14.46
N GLY A 253 2.49 7.74 15.38
CA GLY A 253 1.04 7.82 15.27
C GLY A 253 0.50 9.26 15.36
N ASP A 254 1.10 10.10 16.19
CA ASP A 254 0.74 11.51 16.30
C ASP A 254 1.15 12.32 15.07
N MET A 255 2.32 12.05 14.50
CA MET A 255 2.75 12.67 13.23
C MET A 255 1.78 12.33 12.11
N PHE A 256 1.39 11.06 11.99
CA PHE A 256 0.39 10.61 11.03
C PHE A 256 -0.91 11.41 11.16
N MET A 257 -1.43 11.56 12.38
CA MET A 257 -2.67 12.30 12.65
C MET A 257 -2.55 13.79 12.36
N LYS A 258 -1.41 14.39 12.73
CA LYS A 258 -1.14 15.81 12.47
C LYS A 258 -1.14 16.11 10.98
N ARG A 259 -0.57 15.23 10.16
CA ARG A 259 -0.50 15.43 8.72
C ARG A 259 -1.79 15.03 8.00
N ASN A 260 -2.49 13.99 8.44
CA ASN A 260 -3.69 13.46 7.78
C ASN A 260 -5.01 13.95 8.38
N GLY A 261 -5.00 14.98 9.24
CA GLY A 261 -6.19 15.49 9.92
C GLY A 261 -7.18 16.27 9.06
N TYR A 262 -6.92 16.47 7.77
CA TYR A 262 -7.66 17.37 6.91
C TYR A 262 -8.71 16.62 6.08
N ALA A 263 -9.97 17.01 6.21
CA ALA A 263 -11.09 16.35 5.57
C ALA A 263 -11.43 16.99 4.21
N TYR A 264 -11.73 16.15 3.23
CA TYR A 264 -12.09 16.58 1.88
C TYR A 264 -13.46 16.04 1.45
N GLY A 265 -13.99 16.64 0.39
CA GLY A 265 -15.30 16.36 -0.15
C GLY A 265 -16.33 17.44 0.17
N GLY A 266 -17.12 17.81 -0.82
CA GLY A 266 -18.19 18.78 -0.71
C GLY A 266 -17.69 20.15 -0.20
N LYS A 267 -18.19 20.60 0.94
CA LYS A 267 -17.88 21.94 1.49
C LYS A 267 -16.68 21.94 2.44
N LYS A 268 -16.02 20.80 2.66
CA LYS A 268 -14.95 20.68 3.66
C LYS A 268 -13.65 21.34 3.23
N GLN A 269 -13.32 21.32 1.93
CA GLN A 269 -12.19 22.05 1.32
C GLN A 269 -10.86 21.91 2.10
N GLY A 270 -10.54 20.70 2.58
CA GLY A 270 -9.31 20.45 3.32
C GLY A 270 -9.30 21.08 4.73
N LYS A 271 -10.46 21.27 5.37
CA LYS A 271 -10.55 21.74 6.75
C LYS A 271 -10.01 20.69 7.72
N LEU A 272 -9.29 21.13 8.75
CA LEU A 272 -8.87 20.28 9.85
C LEU A 272 -10.10 19.79 10.64
N CYS A 273 -10.28 18.47 10.71
CA CYS A 273 -11.42 17.82 11.37
C CYS A 273 -10.96 16.79 12.42
N SER A 274 -9.97 17.16 13.24
CA SER A 274 -9.31 16.25 14.20
C SER A 274 -10.29 15.54 15.15
N ALA A 275 -11.32 16.22 15.66
CA ALA A 275 -12.28 15.60 16.58
C ALA A 275 -13.06 14.43 15.94
N VAL A 276 -13.36 14.54 14.64
CA VAL A 276 -14.05 13.48 13.88
C VAL A 276 -13.08 12.36 13.55
N LEU A 277 -11.86 12.69 13.10
CA LEU A 277 -10.83 11.71 12.83
C LEU A 277 -10.49 10.87 14.07
N GLU A 278 -10.29 11.52 15.23
CA GLU A 278 -10.04 10.84 16.50
C GLU A 278 -11.19 9.91 16.91
N SER A 279 -12.44 10.38 16.74
CA SER A 279 -13.61 9.56 17.02
C SER A 279 -13.69 8.33 16.13
N LEU A 280 -13.31 8.44 14.85
CA LEU A 280 -13.29 7.32 13.91
C LEU A 280 -12.16 6.35 14.19
N MET A 281 -10.94 6.85 14.42
CA MET A 281 -9.77 6.02 14.72
C MET A 281 -10.03 5.10 15.94
N ALA A 282 -10.75 5.60 16.95
CA ALA A 282 -11.13 4.79 18.11
C ALA A 282 -12.11 3.64 17.78
N LYS A 283 -12.84 3.73 16.66
CA LYS A 283 -13.85 2.76 16.22
C LYS A 283 -13.39 1.85 15.09
N VAL A 284 -12.20 2.07 14.54
CA VAL A 284 -11.64 1.21 13.50
C VAL A 284 -11.43 -0.20 14.05
N ASP A 285 -11.93 -1.19 13.32
CA ASP A 285 -11.75 -2.61 13.64
C ASP A 285 -10.66 -3.27 12.80
N ARG A 286 -10.42 -2.74 11.59
CA ARG A 286 -9.45 -3.28 10.63
C ARG A 286 -8.98 -2.20 9.67
N ILE A 287 -7.75 -2.30 9.21
CA ILE A 287 -7.19 -1.47 8.13
C ILE A 287 -7.05 -2.33 6.88
N SER A 288 -7.40 -1.80 5.71
CA SER A 288 -7.21 -2.43 4.41
C SER A 288 -6.42 -1.53 3.47
N GLN A 289 -5.44 -2.13 2.78
CA GLN A 289 -4.64 -1.45 1.76
C GLN A 289 -4.26 -2.42 0.63
N GLU A 290 -4.41 -1.98 -0.61
CA GLU A 290 -3.97 -2.70 -1.79
C GLU A 290 -2.45 -2.68 -1.96
N ILE A 291 -1.92 -3.79 -2.45
CA ILE A 291 -0.54 -3.86 -2.96
C ILE A 291 -0.56 -3.44 -4.42
N ASP A 292 0.23 -2.43 -4.74
CA ASP A 292 0.37 -1.84 -6.07
C ASP A 292 0.64 -2.92 -7.15
N SER A 293 1.73 -3.67 -6.99
CA SER A 293 2.24 -4.62 -7.99
C SER A 293 3.17 -5.67 -7.38
N VAL A 294 3.66 -6.60 -8.21
CA VAL A 294 4.62 -7.64 -7.78
C VAL A 294 5.97 -7.01 -7.43
N GLU A 295 6.40 -6.06 -8.25
CA GLU A 295 7.65 -5.33 -8.13
C GLU A 295 7.65 -4.31 -6.99
N TYR A 296 6.48 -3.84 -6.57
CA TYR A 296 6.34 -2.76 -5.60
C TYR A 296 5.41 -3.14 -4.43
N GLY A 297 5.99 -3.91 -3.51
CA GLY A 297 5.35 -4.41 -2.30
C GLY A 297 5.68 -3.62 -1.04
N LEU A 298 5.29 -4.16 0.11
CA LEU A 298 5.37 -3.53 1.43
C LEU A 298 6.82 -3.23 1.84
N THR A 299 7.74 -4.10 1.44
CA THR A 299 9.17 -3.98 1.69
C THR A 299 9.90 -3.33 0.53
N ASP A 300 9.22 -2.82 -0.50
CA ASP A 300 9.88 -2.08 -1.58
C ASP A 300 9.71 -0.57 -1.46
N HIS A 301 8.80 -0.11 -0.60
CA HIS A 301 8.56 1.31 -0.43
C HIS A 301 8.16 1.71 0.99
N GLN A 302 8.72 2.83 1.45
CA GLN A 302 8.48 3.35 2.79
C GLN A 302 7.02 3.79 3.03
N HIS A 303 6.32 4.21 1.98
CA HIS A 303 4.98 4.76 2.12
C HIS A 303 3.95 3.77 2.69
N TYR A 304 4.16 2.45 2.55
CA TYR A 304 3.23 1.49 3.15
C TYR A 304 3.26 1.53 4.69
N PHE A 305 4.45 1.46 5.30
CA PHE A 305 4.54 1.55 6.77
C PHE A 305 4.23 2.97 7.25
N ALA A 306 4.57 3.98 6.46
CA ALA A 306 4.30 5.38 6.80
C ALA A 306 2.80 5.72 6.72
N GLU A 307 2.02 4.97 5.95
CA GLU A 307 0.56 5.12 5.84
C GLU A 307 -0.17 4.15 6.77
N SER A 308 -0.37 2.88 6.39
CA SER A 308 -1.18 1.93 7.19
C SER A 308 -0.49 1.46 8.46
N GLY A 309 0.85 1.39 8.48
CA GLY A 309 1.60 1.12 9.70
C GLY A 309 1.43 2.24 10.72
N ALA A 310 1.65 3.49 10.31
CA ALA A 310 1.50 4.64 11.20
C ALA A 310 0.03 4.85 11.62
N MET A 311 -0.92 4.59 10.72
CA MET A 311 -2.34 4.57 11.04
C MET A 311 -2.66 3.52 12.11
N ARG A 312 -2.07 2.32 12.04
CA ARG A 312 -2.21 1.29 13.08
C ARG A 312 -1.73 1.81 14.45
N GLN A 313 -0.61 2.53 14.52
CA GLN A 313 -0.19 3.18 15.78
C GLN A 313 -1.17 4.26 16.23
N ALA A 314 -1.61 5.12 15.31
CA ALA A 314 -2.57 6.18 15.62
C ALA A 314 -3.89 5.63 16.19
N ILE A 315 -4.36 4.50 15.66
CA ILE A 315 -5.52 3.76 16.13
C ILE A 315 -5.24 3.12 17.49
N ALA A 316 -4.13 2.42 17.66
CA ALA A 316 -3.79 1.74 18.90
C ALA A 316 -3.76 2.71 20.10
N LYS A 317 -3.17 3.89 19.90
CA LYS A 317 -3.12 4.96 20.92
C LYS A 317 -4.50 5.49 21.32
N ARG A 318 -5.45 5.57 20.38
CA ARG A 318 -6.78 6.20 20.59
C ARG A 318 -7.87 5.22 20.97
N GLY A 319 -7.85 4.03 20.37
CA GLY A 319 -8.81 2.96 20.62
C GLY A 319 -8.39 2.00 21.73
N GLY A 320 -7.13 2.06 22.20
CA GLY A 320 -6.60 1.16 23.22
C GLY A 320 -6.47 -0.30 22.78
N LYS A 321 -6.66 -0.58 21.48
CA LYS A 321 -6.57 -1.92 20.88
C LYS A 321 -5.73 -1.89 19.61
N GLN A 322 -4.91 -2.93 19.43
CA GLN A 322 -4.24 -3.17 18.15
C GLN A 322 -5.25 -3.73 17.16
N VAL A 323 -5.30 -3.15 15.96
CA VAL A 323 -6.18 -3.60 14.87
C VAL A 323 -5.41 -4.39 13.84
N GLN A 324 -6.11 -5.30 13.18
CA GLN A 324 -5.53 -6.06 12.07
C GLN A 324 -5.34 -5.16 10.85
N VAL A 325 -4.20 -5.32 10.18
CA VAL A 325 -3.93 -4.68 8.89
C VAL A 325 -3.93 -5.75 7.82
N ASN A 326 -4.76 -5.56 6.82
CA ASN A 326 -4.95 -6.51 5.73
C ASN A 326 -4.49 -5.92 4.41
N TYR A 327 -3.69 -6.71 3.71
CA TYR A 327 -3.17 -6.39 2.39
C TYR A 327 -3.92 -7.13 1.31
N ILE A 328 -4.25 -6.40 0.26
CA ILE A 328 -4.98 -6.93 -0.88
C ILE A 328 -4.05 -7.07 -2.06
N GLU A 329 -3.78 -8.32 -2.42
CA GLU A 329 -3.07 -8.67 -3.64
C GLU A 329 -4.09 -8.85 -4.76
N SER A 330 -4.05 -7.95 -5.76
CA SER A 330 -5.04 -7.94 -6.84
C SER A 330 -4.42 -7.84 -8.25
N TYR A 331 -3.12 -8.03 -8.41
CA TYR A 331 -2.44 -7.93 -9.71
C TYR A 331 -2.56 -9.18 -10.58
N THR A 332 -3.15 -10.26 -10.08
CA THR A 332 -3.49 -11.45 -10.88
C THR A 332 -5.02 -11.61 -11.07
N ALA A 333 -5.44 -12.68 -11.74
CA ALA A 333 -6.85 -12.99 -11.89
C ALA A 333 -7.56 -13.16 -10.53
N ASP A 334 -6.84 -13.71 -9.55
CA ASP A 334 -7.33 -13.91 -8.20
C ASP A 334 -7.09 -12.66 -7.34
N THR A 335 -7.94 -12.48 -6.33
CA THR A 335 -7.80 -11.45 -5.30
C THR A 335 -7.57 -12.16 -3.97
N SER A 336 -6.50 -11.82 -3.27
CA SER A 336 -6.21 -12.38 -1.94
C SER A 336 -6.11 -11.29 -0.89
N VAL A 337 -6.74 -11.53 0.27
CA VAL A 337 -6.67 -10.69 1.45
C VAL A 337 -5.81 -11.42 2.48
N ARG A 338 -4.66 -10.85 2.84
CA ARG A 338 -3.69 -11.44 3.79
C ARG A 338 -3.49 -10.52 4.97
N SER A 339 -3.06 -11.05 6.12
CA SER A 339 -2.59 -10.20 7.21
C SER A 339 -1.24 -9.56 6.87
N LEU A 340 -0.93 -8.43 7.50
CA LEU A 340 0.38 -7.79 7.44
C LEU A 340 1.52 -8.76 7.76
N GLU A 341 1.42 -9.50 8.87
CA GLU A 341 2.44 -10.44 9.32
C GLU A 341 2.70 -11.53 8.28
N SER A 342 1.62 -12.09 7.69
CA SER A 342 1.75 -13.09 6.62
C SER A 342 2.40 -12.50 5.37
N THR A 343 2.11 -11.24 5.05
CA THR A 343 2.63 -10.56 3.85
C THR A 343 4.11 -10.22 4.03
N LEU A 344 4.51 -9.69 5.18
CA LEU A 344 5.91 -9.43 5.52
C LEU A 344 6.76 -10.70 5.49
N ARG A 345 6.25 -11.83 6.02
CA ARG A 345 6.94 -13.13 5.92
C ARG A 345 7.12 -13.59 4.48
N LEU A 346 6.10 -13.41 3.65
CA LEU A 346 6.15 -13.76 2.24
C LEU A 346 7.20 -12.92 1.51
N GLU A 347 7.19 -11.60 1.71
CA GLU A 347 8.15 -10.70 1.08
C GLU A 347 9.58 -10.94 1.56
N ALA A 348 9.80 -11.16 2.86
CA ALA A 348 11.11 -11.52 3.38
C ALA A 348 11.68 -12.77 2.67
N ARG A 349 10.86 -13.83 2.50
CA ARG A 349 11.27 -15.08 1.85
C ARG A 349 11.44 -14.99 0.33
N THR A 350 10.72 -14.08 -0.32
CA THR A 350 10.72 -13.97 -1.79
C THR A 350 11.66 -12.89 -2.31
N LYS A 351 12.03 -11.92 -1.46
CA LYS A 351 12.90 -10.78 -1.76
C LYS A 351 14.17 -10.80 -0.91
N LEU A 352 14.22 -10.08 0.20
CA LEU A 352 15.45 -9.84 0.97
C LEU A 352 16.25 -11.11 1.29
N LEU A 353 15.58 -12.20 1.71
CA LEU A 353 16.24 -13.46 2.08
C LEU A 353 16.23 -14.51 0.96
N ASN A 354 15.83 -14.13 -0.26
CA ASN A 354 15.88 -15.01 -1.42
C ASN A 354 17.21 -14.82 -2.16
N PRO A 355 18.07 -15.86 -2.25
CA PRO A 355 19.32 -15.79 -3.00
C PRO A 355 19.15 -15.33 -4.43
N LYS A 356 18.07 -15.71 -5.11
CA LYS A 356 17.83 -15.25 -6.49
C LYS A 356 17.62 -13.74 -6.58
N TRP A 357 16.98 -13.15 -5.57
CA TRP A 357 16.71 -11.73 -5.54
C TRP A 357 17.97 -10.95 -5.15
N HIS A 358 18.58 -11.23 -3.99
CA HIS A 358 19.72 -10.43 -3.53
C HIS A 358 20.98 -10.65 -4.40
N GLU A 359 21.22 -11.85 -4.93
CA GLU A 359 22.28 -12.05 -5.93
C GLU A 359 21.96 -11.36 -7.26
N GLY A 360 20.67 -11.25 -7.61
CA GLY A 360 20.22 -10.46 -8.75
C GLY A 360 20.57 -8.99 -8.57
N MET A 361 20.22 -8.41 -7.41
CA MET A 361 20.53 -7.03 -7.06
C MET A 361 22.04 -6.78 -7.06
N LEU A 362 22.83 -7.61 -6.39
CA LEU A 362 24.28 -7.43 -6.26
C LEU A 362 25.05 -7.49 -7.60
N LYS A 363 24.45 -7.97 -8.69
CA LYS A 363 25.04 -7.86 -10.04
C LYS A 363 25.07 -6.41 -10.54
N HIS A 364 24.25 -5.54 -9.98
CA HIS A 364 24.18 -4.11 -10.30
C HIS A 364 25.08 -3.25 -9.38
N GLY A 365 26.03 -3.88 -8.67
CA GLY A 365 27.07 -3.20 -7.90
C GLY A 365 26.51 -2.27 -6.82
N GLN A 366 26.93 -1.00 -6.84
CA GLN A 366 26.60 -0.01 -5.82
C GLN A 366 25.08 0.19 -5.64
N SER A 367 24.33 0.29 -6.75
CA SER A 367 22.87 0.47 -6.71
C SER A 367 22.16 -0.76 -6.14
N GLY A 368 22.63 -1.96 -6.49
CA GLY A 368 22.09 -3.21 -5.95
C GLY A 368 22.31 -3.34 -4.43
N ALA A 369 23.48 -2.94 -3.95
CA ALA A 369 23.77 -2.89 -2.51
C ALA A 369 22.92 -1.83 -1.80
N ALA A 370 22.63 -0.69 -2.44
CA ALA A 370 21.74 0.34 -1.92
C ALA A 370 20.30 -0.18 -1.77
N GLU A 371 19.78 -0.91 -2.75
CA GLU A 371 18.45 -1.55 -2.66
C GLU A 371 18.35 -2.50 -1.46
N ILE A 372 19.36 -3.36 -1.26
CA ILE A 372 19.43 -4.26 -0.10
C ILE A 372 19.43 -3.44 1.20
N SER A 373 20.23 -2.37 1.27
CA SER A 373 20.31 -1.51 2.45
C SER A 373 18.99 -0.82 2.78
N ALA A 374 18.27 -0.32 1.77
CA ALA A 374 16.95 0.28 1.94
C ALA A 374 15.95 -0.69 2.58
N ARG A 375 16.02 -2.00 2.25
CA ARG A 375 15.18 -3.03 2.88
C ARG A 375 15.35 -3.09 4.40
N PHE A 376 16.55 -2.84 4.94
CA PHE A 376 16.76 -2.80 6.39
C PHE A 376 16.12 -1.58 7.04
N THR A 377 16.14 -0.41 6.39
CA THR A 377 15.40 0.77 6.84
C THR A 377 13.89 0.49 6.85
N TYR A 378 13.37 -0.22 5.84
CA TYR A 378 11.94 -0.55 5.79
C TYR A 378 11.54 -1.61 6.81
N LEU A 379 12.39 -2.60 7.11
CA LEU A 379 12.17 -3.52 8.22
C LEU A 379 12.08 -2.77 9.55
N LEU A 380 12.98 -1.80 9.78
CA LEU A 380 12.90 -0.93 10.95
C LEU A 380 11.58 -0.14 10.98
N GLY A 381 11.16 0.46 9.86
CA GLY A 381 9.90 1.20 9.75
C GLY A 381 8.67 0.35 10.05
N TRP A 382 8.60 -0.87 9.50
CA TRP A 382 7.54 -1.83 9.80
C TRP A 382 7.52 -2.21 11.28
N SER A 383 8.68 -2.53 11.87
CA SER A 383 8.76 -2.86 13.28
C SER A 383 8.35 -1.68 14.16
N ALA A 384 8.82 -0.47 13.87
CA ALA A 384 8.50 0.73 14.63
C ALA A 384 6.99 1.03 14.63
N THR A 385 6.35 0.90 13.46
CA THR A 385 4.94 1.24 13.27
C THR A 385 3.96 0.10 13.57
N THR A 386 4.40 -1.16 13.63
CA THR A 386 3.44 -2.27 13.77
C THR A 386 3.88 -3.39 14.69
N LYS A 387 5.17 -3.48 15.02
CA LYS A 387 5.79 -4.63 15.71
C LYS A 387 5.51 -5.98 15.01
N ALA A 388 5.18 -5.96 13.71
CA ALA A 388 4.72 -7.13 12.96
C ALA A 388 5.84 -7.93 12.28
N VAL A 389 7.08 -7.42 12.28
CA VAL A 389 8.23 -8.14 11.74
C VAL A 389 8.69 -9.19 12.75
N ASP A 390 8.70 -10.46 12.36
CA ASP A 390 9.17 -11.52 13.25
C ASP A 390 10.68 -11.42 13.50
N LYS A 391 11.11 -11.83 14.70
CA LYS A 391 12.52 -11.93 15.09
C LYS A 391 13.39 -12.68 14.06
N TRP A 392 12.90 -13.79 13.52
CA TRP A 392 13.67 -14.62 12.58
C TRP A 392 14.04 -13.87 11.28
N VAL A 393 13.24 -12.87 10.87
CA VAL A 393 13.54 -12.06 9.67
C VAL A 393 14.81 -11.24 9.92
N PHE A 394 14.92 -10.59 11.08
CA PHE A 394 16.12 -9.86 11.46
C PHE A 394 17.32 -10.79 11.68
N ASP A 395 17.11 -11.92 12.36
CA ASP A 395 18.19 -12.88 12.62
C ASP A 395 18.81 -13.40 11.32
N GLU A 396 17.98 -13.88 10.39
CA GLU A 396 18.44 -14.42 9.10
C GLU A 396 19.01 -13.32 8.19
N ALA A 397 18.45 -12.11 8.20
CA ALA A 397 18.99 -10.98 7.44
C ALA A 397 20.37 -10.56 7.97
N THR A 398 20.52 -10.50 9.29
CA THR A 398 21.81 -10.19 9.95
C THR A 398 22.85 -11.26 9.62
N LYS A 399 22.47 -12.53 9.73
CA LYS A 399 23.34 -13.66 9.39
C LYS A 399 23.80 -13.61 7.93
N THR A 400 22.87 -13.35 7.02
CA THR A 400 23.11 -13.37 5.57
C THR A 400 23.99 -12.21 5.11
N PHE A 401 23.69 -10.98 5.56
CA PHE A 401 24.30 -9.78 4.99
C PHE A 401 25.44 -9.20 5.83
N VAL A 402 25.50 -9.54 7.13
CA VAL A 402 26.46 -8.93 8.05
C VAL A 402 27.40 -9.97 8.67
N LEU A 403 26.89 -11.08 9.22
CA LEU A 403 27.76 -12.05 9.89
C LEU A 403 28.49 -12.96 8.91
N ASP A 404 27.91 -13.26 7.75
CA ASP A 404 28.63 -13.90 6.65
C ASP A 404 29.75 -12.99 6.14
N LYS A 405 30.99 -13.41 6.41
CA LYS A 405 32.19 -12.62 6.11
C LYS A 405 32.31 -12.30 4.62
N HIS A 406 32.00 -13.26 3.75
CA HIS A 406 32.14 -13.08 2.31
C HIS A 406 31.11 -12.09 1.76
N MET A 407 29.84 -12.20 2.18
CA MET A 407 28.80 -11.25 1.82
C MET A 407 29.11 -9.86 2.37
N ARG A 408 29.56 -9.76 3.63
CA ARG A 408 29.94 -8.49 4.24
C ARG A 408 31.07 -7.80 3.48
N GLU A 409 32.16 -8.52 3.17
CA GLU A 409 33.28 -7.98 2.39
C GLU A 409 32.84 -7.54 0.99
N ARG A 410 31.96 -8.31 0.35
CA ARG A 410 31.39 -7.93 -0.95
C ARG A 410 30.54 -6.66 -0.87
N LEU A 411 29.65 -6.55 0.12
CA LEU A 411 28.85 -5.34 0.33
C LEU A 411 29.74 -4.14 0.63
N GLN A 412 30.78 -4.32 1.44
CA GLN A 412 31.75 -3.27 1.75
C GLN A 412 32.47 -2.76 0.49
N GLN A 413 32.87 -3.67 -0.41
CA GLN A 413 33.50 -3.29 -1.67
C GLN A 413 32.53 -2.60 -2.64
N LEU A 414 31.28 -3.05 -2.70
CA LEU A 414 30.28 -2.50 -3.61
C LEU A 414 29.74 -1.15 -3.15
N ASN A 415 29.47 -1.01 -1.85
CA ASN A 415 28.88 0.19 -1.26
C ASN A 415 29.07 0.17 0.29
N PRO A 416 30.13 0.80 0.83
CA PRO A 416 30.39 0.80 2.27
C PRO A 416 29.33 1.57 3.07
N GLU A 417 28.74 2.62 2.51
CA GLU A 417 27.63 3.37 3.14
C GLU A 417 26.38 2.50 3.29
N ALA A 418 26.08 1.69 2.28
CA ALA A 418 24.98 0.73 2.35
C ALA A 418 25.18 -0.26 3.50
N LEU A 419 26.39 -0.78 3.69
CA LEU A 419 26.70 -1.69 4.78
C LEU A 419 26.67 -0.99 6.16
N LYS A 420 27.18 0.24 6.26
CA LYS A 420 27.07 1.07 7.47
C LYS A 420 25.61 1.28 7.85
N ASN A 421 24.74 1.64 6.90
CA ASN A 421 23.31 1.77 7.15
C ASN A 421 22.68 0.44 7.60
N ILE A 422 23.01 -0.70 6.95
CA ILE A 422 22.50 -2.02 7.39
C ILE A 422 22.83 -2.28 8.86
N ALA A 423 24.11 -2.14 9.25
CA ALA A 423 24.54 -2.36 10.62
C ALA A 423 23.91 -1.36 11.59
N GLY A 424 23.83 -0.08 11.20
CA GLY A 424 23.18 0.98 11.98
C GLY A 424 21.70 0.71 12.24
N ARG A 425 20.93 0.29 11.21
CA ARG A 425 19.50 -0.03 11.36
C ARG A 425 19.25 -1.26 12.22
N LEU A 426 20.13 -2.26 12.16
CA LEU A 426 20.08 -3.42 13.05
C LEU A 426 20.35 -3.04 14.51
N LEU A 427 21.38 -2.23 14.76
CA LEU A 427 21.67 -1.71 16.10
C LEU A 427 20.55 -0.83 16.63
N GLU A 428 19.97 0.02 15.79
CA GLU A 428 18.81 0.85 16.14
C GLU A 428 17.59 -0.02 16.49
N ALA A 429 17.27 -1.03 15.67
CA ALA A 429 16.17 -1.94 15.95
C ALA A 429 16.36 -2.66 17.30
N ALA A 430 17.58 -3.10 17.60
CA ALA A 430 17.90 -3.71 18.89
C ALA A 430 17.80 -2.72 20.06
N GLY A 431 18.40 -1.53 19.92
CA GLY A 431 18.39 -0.48 20.95
C GLY A 431 16.99 0.02 21.30
N ARG A 432 16.06 -0.05 20.35
CA ARG A 432 14.64 0.31 20.53
C ARG A 432 13.75 -0.88 20.95
N GLY A 433 14.33 -2.06 21.18
CA GLY A 433 13.58 -3.27 21.54
C GLY A 433 12.69 -3.83 20.43
N LEU A 434 12.89 -3.38 19.18
CA LEU A 434 12.17 -3.85 17.99
C LEU A 434 12.71 -5.18 17.48
N TRP A 435 13.96 -5.50 17.82
CA TRP A 435 14.59 -6.78 17.54
C TRP A 435 15.32 -7.29 18.78
N GLN A 436 15.00 -8.51 19.21
CA GLN A 436 15.66 -9.17 20.32
C GLN A 436 16.82 -10.03 19.79
N ALA A 437 17.98 -9.42 19.55
CA ALA A 437 19.21 -10.12 19.19
C ALA A 437 19.87 -10.77 20.42
N ASP A 438 20.66 -11.82 20.21
CA ASP A 438 21.56 -12.34 21.24
C ASP A 438 22.77 -11.41 21.45
N THR A 439 23.39 -11.50 22.63
CA THR A 439 24.49 -10.63 23.04
C THR A 439 25.71 -10.73 22.14
N ASP A 440 26.01 -11.93 21.64
CA ASP A 440 27.19 -12.17 20.79
C ASP A 440 27.00 -11.54 19.41
N THR A 441 25.81 -11.66 18.83
CA THR A 441 25.42 -10.97 17.59
C THR A 441 25.51 -9.45 17.76
N LEU A 442 25.02 -8.89 18.87
CA LEU A 442 25.09 -7.45 19.13
C LEU A 442 26.52 -6.95 19.30
N THR A 443 27.39 -7.72 19.95
CA THR A 443 28.80 -7.37 20.12
C THR A 443 29.49 -7.32 18.76
N GLN A 444 29.32 -8.36 17.94
CA GLN A 444 29.86 -8.38 16.58
C GLN A 444 29.33 -7.24 15.71
N LEU A 445 28.03 -6.91 15.80
CA LEU A 445 27.44 -5.79 15.06
C LEU A 445 28.06 -4.44 15.45
N ARG A 446 28.33 -4.22 16.74
CA ARG A 446 29.00 -2.99 17.21
C ARG A 446 30.43 -2.89 16.70
N ASP A 447 31.18 -3.99 16.76
CA ASP A 447 32.56 -4.03 16.27
C ASP A 447 32.62 -3.77 14.75
N ILE A 448 31.70 -4.39 14.00
CA ILE A 448 31.57 -4.17 12.54
C ILE A 448 31.19 -2.71 12.26
N TYR A 449 30.24 -2.14 12.99
CA TYR A 449 29.81 -0.76 12.79
C TYR A 449 30.96 0.22 13.08
N ALA A 450 31.70 0.03 14.18
CA ALA A 450 32.85 0.86 14.54
C ALA A 450 33.97 0.79 13.47
N ASP A 451 34.32 -0.40 12.99
CA ASP A 451 35.30 -0.56 11.91
C ASP A 451 34.85 0.13 10.60
N LEU A 452 33.55 0.09 10.29
CA LEU A 452 33.01 0.80 9.13
C LEU A 452 33.07 2.32 9.29
N GLU A 453 32.80 2.86 10.48
CA GLU A 453 32.94 4.29 10.76
C GLU A 453 34.39 4.75 10.64
N ASP A 454 35.33 4.05 11.27
CA ASP A 454 36.75 4.40 11.20
C ASP A 454 37.23 4.50 9.75
N ARG A 455 36.85 3.52 8.91
CA ARG A 455 37.23 3.49 7.49
C ARG A 455 36.60 4.61 6.67
N LEU A 456 35.32 4.92 6.91
CA LEU A 456 34.60 5.96 6.17
C LEU A 456 35.05 7.38 6.56
N GLU A 457 35.39 7.60 7.83
CA GLU A 457 35.93 8.87 8.35
C GLU A 457 37.44 9.01 8.10
N GLY A 458 38.07 8.03 7.46
CA GLY A 458 39.48 8.09 7.05
C GLY A 458 40.50 7.78 8.16
N ILE A 459 40.07 7.20 9.27
CA ILE A 459 40.92 6.72 10.36
C ILE A 459 41.42 5.31 9.98
N GLN A 460 42.58 5.22 9.34
CA GLN A 460 43.22 3.92 9.13
C GLN A 460 43.80 3.41 10.46
N THR A 461 43.16 2.39 11.04
CA THR A 461 43.81 1.55 12.05
C THR A 461 44.98 0.84 11.39
N SER A 462 46.17 1.34 11.65
CA SER A 462 47.43 0.70 11.26
C SER A 462 47.46 -0.67 11.91
N SER A 463 47.42 -1.75 11.12
CA SER A 463 47.80 -3.08 11.57
C SER A 463 48.95 -3.61 10.73
#